data_AF-A0A820P9S7-F1
#
_entry.id   AF-A0A820P9S7-F1
#
_cell.length_a   1.000
_cell.length_b   1.000
_cell.length_c   1.000
_cell.angle_alpha   90.00
_cell.angle_beta   90.00
_cell.angle_gamma   90.00
#
_symmetry.space_group_name_H-M   'P 1'
#
loop_
_entity.id
_entity.type
_entity.pdbx_description
1 polymer ?
#
loop_
_entity_poly.entity_id
_entity_poly.type
_entity_poly.pdbx_seq_one_letter_code
_entity_poly.pdbx_strand_id
1 'polypeptide(L)'
;DAEQLIVETLDWDLSTVVPHDYIHLIFQYIPLTENDKAKIRLHVNTLLSITICELNTLTIFPSILCCASIRVAINGLSIFDIYYNDELIIKAIHCTNHELIEIQRNIEQIFQSYVPKKVPATKRPCLY
;
A
#
# COMPACT_ATOMS: atom_id res chain seq x y z
N ASP A 1 9.83 32.45 9.16
CA ASP A 1 10.24 31.11 8.67
C ASP A 1 9.07 30.15 8.70
N ALA A 2 8.84 29.42 7.61
CA ALA A 2 7.66 28.55 7.46
C ALA A 2 7.72 27.31 8.37
N GLU A 3 8.91 26.76 8.59
CA GLU A 3 9.14 25.62 9.48
C GLU A 3 8.67 25.90 10.91
N GLN A 4 9.14 27.01 11.51
CA GLN A 4 8.78 27.39 12.87
C GLN A 4 7.26 27.61 13.02
N LEU A 5 6.62 28.28 12.06
CA LEU A 5 5.17 28.52 12.08
C LEU A 5 4.37 27.21 12.05
N ILE A 6 4.80 26.22 11.27
CA ILE A 6 4.13 24.91 11.15
C ILE A 6 4.26 24.13 12.45
N VAL A 7 5.47 24.05 13.03
CA VAL A 7 5.72 23.31 14.27
C VAL A 7 4.96 23.92 15.43
N GLU A 8 4.91 25.25 15.52
CA GLU A 8 4.13 25.97 16.52
C GLU A 8 2.62 25.74 16.35
N THR A 9 2.11 25.68 15.12
CA THR A 9 0.69 25.42 14.84
C THR A 9 0.28 23.99 15.22
N LEU A 10 1.20 23.03 15.16
CA LEU A 10 0.98 21.63 15.50
C LEU A 10 1.24 21.32 16.99
N ASP A 11 1.48 22.33 17.84
CA ASP A 11 1.85 22.16 19.25
C ASP A 11 3.05 21.21 19.45
N TRP A 12 3.98 21.20 18.49
CA TRP A 12 5.11 20.25 18.44
C TRP A 12 4.73 18.76 18.33
N ASP A 13 3.47 18.43 18.04
CA ASP A 13 3.04 17.05 17.79
C ASP A 13 3.35 16.62 16.34
N LEU A 14 4.63 16.34 16.10
CA LEU A 14 5.12 15.83 14.81
C LEU A 14 5.08 14.30 14.73
N SER A 15 4.72 13.61 15.81
CA SER A 15 4.84 12.16 15.98
C SER A 15 3.64 11.38 15.42
N THR A 16 3.05 11.86 14.33
CA THR A 16 1.85 11.25 13.75
C THR A 16 2.17 9.88 13.16
N VAL A 17 1.28 8.91 13.43
CA VAL A 17 1.42 7.55 12.90
C VAL A 17 1.21 7.55 11.40
N VAL A 18 2.16 6.97 10.66
CA VAL A 18 2.09 6.84 9.21
C VAL A 18 1.72 5.42 8.79
N PRO A 19 1.14 5.21 7.59
CA PRO A 19 0.84 3.87 7.10
C PRO A 19 2.04 2.92 7.10
N HIS A 20 3.24 3.44 6.90
CA HIS A 20 4.49 2.67 6.89
C HIS A 20 4.81 2.00 8.23
N ASP A 21 4.38 2.59 9.35
CA ASP A 21 4.61 2.04 10.69
C ASP A 21 3.88 0.71 10.89
N TYR A 22 2.74 0.55 10.22
CA TYR A 22 1.91 -0.65 10.29
C TYR A 22 2.46 -1.82 9.48
N ILE A 23 3.42 -1.61 8.56
CA ILE A 23 3.93 -2.70 7.69
C ILE A 23 4.54 -3.81 8.54
N HIS A 24 5.39 -3.44 9.50
CA HIS A 24 6.03 -4.42 10.38
C HIS A 24 5.00 -5.13 11.26
N LEU A 25 4.05 -4.38 11.82
CA LEU A 25 3.00 -4.92 12.67
C LEU A 25 2.16 -5.96 11.91
N ILE A 26 1.70 -5.64 10.71
CA ILE A 26 0.87 -6.55 9.90
C ILE A 26 1.66 -7.81 9.49
N PHE A 27 2.95 -7.68 9.18
CA PHE A 27 3.80 -8.82 8.84
C PHE A 27 4.02 -9.80 9.99
N GLN A 28 3.76 -9.41 11.25
CA GLN A 28 3.78 -10.35 12.38
C GLN A 28 2.56 -11.27 12.39
N TYR A 29 1.44 -10.83 11.83
CA TYR A 29 0.19 -11.60 11.78
C TYR A 29 0.07 -12.51 10.55
N ILE A 30 0.87 -12.28 9.52
CA ILE A 30 0.86 -13.08 8.28
C ILE A 30 2.09 -14.00 8.30
N PRO A 31 1.92 -15.32 8.14
CA PRO A 31 3.02 -16.29 8.20
C PRO A 31 3.91 -16.26 6.95
N LEU A 32 4.53 -15.12 6.62
CA LEU A 32 5.37 -14.96 5.42
C LEU A 32 6.83 -15.37 5.65
N THR A 33 7.47 -15.89 4.61
CA THR A 33 8.94 -16.04 4.61
C THR A 33 9.63 -14.68 4.56
N GLU A 34 10.86 -14.57 5.06
CA GLU A 34 11.61 -13.28 5.03
C GLU A 34 11.85 -12.76 3.60
N ASN A 35 12.01 -13.67 2.62
CA ASN A 35 12.13 -13.30 1.21
C ASN A 35 10.83 -12.69 0.67
N ASP A 36 9.67 -13.25 1.03
CA ASP A 36 8.37 -12.73 0.60
C ASP A 36 8.06 -11.41 1.31
N LYS A 37 8.39 -11.28 2.60
CA LYS A 37 8.29 -10.00 3.32
C LYS A 37 9.10 -8.90 2.63
N ALA A 38 10.32 -9.18 2.17
CA ALA A 38 11.14 -8.21 1.48
C ALA A 38 10.50 -7.72 0.16
N LYS A 39 9.98 -8.65 -0.65
CA LYS A 39 9.26 -8.33 -1.89
C LYS A 39 7.99 -7.52 -1.61
N ILE A 40 7.14 -8.01 -0.71
CA ILE A 40 5.88 -7.35 -0.37
C ILE A 40 6.14 -5.95 0.17
N ARG A 41 7.17 -5.76 1.02
CA ARG A 41 7.55 -4.44 1.53
C ARG A 41 7.89 -3.45 0.41
N LEU A 42 8.61 -3.89 -0.61
CA LEU A 42 8.95 -3.03 -1.76
C LEU A 42 7.69 -2.58 -2.51
N HIS A 43 6.76 -3.50 -2.77
CA HIS A 43 5.49 -3.18 -3.43
C HIS A 43 4.62 -2.27 -2.56
N VAL A 44 4.49 -2.56 -1.28
CA VAL A 44 3.70 -1.78 -0.33
C VAL A 44 4.24 -0.36 -0.21
N ASN A 45 5.56 -0.17 -0.09
CA ASN A 45 6.15 1.17 -0.02
C ASN A 45 5.85 1.99 -1.29
N THR A 46 5.87 1.35 -2.46
CA THR A 46 5.54 2.01 -3.73
C THR A 46 4.05 2.37 -3.78
N LEU A 47 3.18 1.43 -3.43
CA LEU A 47 1.74 1.64 -3.43
C LEU A 47 1.33 2.74 -2.44
N LEU A 48 1.89 2.76 -1.23
CA LEU A 48 1.64 3.80 -0.24
C LEU A 48 2.08 5.17 -0.74
N SER A 49 3.29 5.27 -1.30
CA SER A 49 3.80 6.54 -1.84
C SER A 49 2.88 7.12 -2.91
N ILE A 50 2.41 6.30 -3.85
CA ILE A 50 1.50 6.74 -4.92
C ILE A 50 0.13 7.12 -4.32
N THR A 51 -0.38 6.30 -3.41
CA THR A 51 -1.72 6.47 -2.86
C THR A 51 -1.83 7.69 -1.95
N ILE A 52 -0.79 8.00 -1.16
CA ILE A 52 -0.76 9.17 -0.28
C ILE A 52 -0.84 10.48 -1.09
N CYS A 53 -0.27 10.50 -2.29
CA CYS A 53 -0.30 11.67 -3.18
C CYS A 53 -1.68 11.90 -3.84
N GLU A 54 -2.44 10.83 -4.08
CA GLU A 54 -3.65 10.87 -4.94
C GLU A 54 -4.96 10.68 -4.19
N LEU A 55 -4.97 9.88 -3.10
CA LEU A 55 -6.15 9.79 -2.25
C LEU A 55 -6.24 11.01 -1.35
N ASN A 56 -7.46 11.48 -1.13
CA ASN A 56 -7.75 12.42 -0.06
C ASN A 56 -7.61 11.70 1.28
N THR A 57 -6.36 11.45 1.69
CA THR A 57 -5.97 10.61 2.83
C THR A 57 -6.48 11.08 4.18
N LEU A 58 -7.03 12.30 4.25
CA LEU A 58 -7.67 12.88 5.42
C LEU A 58 -8.85 12.04 5.94
N THR A 59 -9.43 11.15 5.13
CA THR A 59 -10.60 10.33 5.52
C THR A 59 -10.26 8.85 5.77
N ILE A 60 -9.01 8.42 5.54
CA ILE A 60 -8.63 7.00 5.58
C ILE A 60 -7.65 6.76 6.72
N PHE A 61 -7.94 5.78 7.57
CA PHE A 61 -7.01 5.39 8.63
C PHE A 61 -5.71 4.79 8.06
N PRO A 62 -4.54 5.15 8.62
CA PRO A 62 -3.24 4.67 8.13
C PRO A 62 -3.09 3.14 8.21
N SER A 63 -3.73 2.52 9.19
CA SER A 63 -3.77 1.07 9.38
C SER A 63 -4.51 0.35 8.23
N ILE A 64 -5.70 0.83 7.86
CA ILE A 64 -6.51 0.30 6.75
C ILE A 64 -5.78 0.48 5.42
N LEU A 65 -5.17 1.66 5.21
CA LEU A 65 -4.42 1.96 4.00
C LEU A 65 -3.22 1.01 3.81
N CYS A 66 -2.50 0.71 4.90
CA CYS A 66 -1.40 -0.25 4.90
C CYS A 66 -1.88 -1.67 4.60
N CYS A 67 -2.95 -2.12 5.25
CA CYS A 67 -3.59 -3.41 4.99
C CYS A 67 -4.03 -3.57 3.54
N ALA A 68 -4.73 -2.58 2.99
CA ALA A 68 -5.18 -2.60 1.61
C ALA A 68 -3.98 -2.69 0.66
N SER A 69 -2.91 -1.93 0.92
CA SER A 69 -1.68 -1.98 0.12
C SER A 69 -0.99 -3.35 0.17
N ILE A 70 -0.95 -3.99 1.34
CA ILE A 70 -0.42 -5.36 1.50
C ILE A 70 -1.28 -6.36 0.73
N ARG A 71 -2.60 -6.23 0.81
CA ARG A 71 -3.55 -7.06 0.06
C ARG A 71 -3.35 -6.92 -1.45
N VAL A 72 -3.20 -5.69 -1.97
CA VAL A 72 -2.87 -5.45 -3.38
C VAL A 72 -1.54 -6.08 -3.76
N ALA A 73 -0.49 -5.93 -2.94
CA ALA A 73 0.82 -6.50 -3.21
C ALA A 73 0.80 -8.04 -3.26
N ILE A 74 0.12 -8.68 -2.30
CA ILE A 74 -0.05 -10.14 -2.27
C ILE A 74 -0.87 -10.61 -3.47
N ASN A 75 -1.89 -9.84 -3.86
CA ASN A 75 -2.70 -10.09 -5.05
C ASN A 75 -1.86 -10.05 -6.33
N GLY A 76 -1.11 -8.97 -6.53
CA GLY A 76 -0.25 -8.78 -7.69
C GLY A 76 0.88 -9.81 -7.79
N LEU A 77 1.37 -10.32 -6.66
CA LEU A 77 2.42 -11.35 -6.61
C LEU A 77 1.89 -12.79 -6.69
N SER A 78 0.57 -12.99 -6.69
CA SER A 78 -0.06 -14.32 -6.71
C SER A 78 0.41 -15.26 -5.58
N ILE A 79 0.68 -14.70 -4.38
CA ILE A 79 1.14 -15.46 -3.19
C ILE A 79 -0.04 -16.07 -2.40
N PHE A 80 -1.27 -15.95 -2.90
CA PHE A 80 -2.50 -16.27 -2.19
C PHE A 80 -2.58 -17.67 -1.59
N ASP A 81 -2.12 -18.69 -2.31
CA ASP A 81 -2.38 -20.08 -1.93
C ASP A 81 -1.60 -20.55 -0.69
N ILE A 82 -0.61 -19.77 -0.22
CA ILE A 82 0.32 -20.23 0.82
C ILE A 82 0.09 -19.56 2.18
N TYR A 83 -0.34 -18.29 2.22
CA TYR A 83 -0.25 -17.50 3.46
C TYR A 83 -1.43 -16.55 3.76
N TYR A 84 -2.40 -16.42 2.86
CA TYR A 84 -3.35 -15.31 2.92
C TYR A 84 -4.70 -15.72 3.53
N ASN A 85 -4.91 -15.37 4.80
CA ASN A 85 -6.20 -15.47 5.46
C ASN A 85 -6.71 -14.06 5.80
N ASP A 86 -7.69 -13.58 5.03
CA ASP A 86 -8.31 -12.27 5.19
C ASP A 86 -8.76 -12.03 6.64
N GLU A 87 -9.24 -13.07 7.33
CA GLU A 87 -9.72 -12.94 8.71
C GLU A 87 -8.64 -12.50 9.69
N LEU A 88 -7.38 -12.91 9.51
CA LEU A 88 -6.30 -12.56 10.44
C LEU A 88 -5.97 -11.07 10.36
N ILE A 89 -5.98 -10.53 9.14
CA ILE A 89 -5.68 -9.12 8.86
C ILE A 89 -6.82 -8.23 9.36
N ILE A 90 -8.06 -8.65 9.12
CA ILE A 90 -9.27 -7.95 9.58
C ILE A 90 -9.34 -7.93 11.11
N LYS A 91 -9.04 -9.07 11.76
CA LYS A 91 -8.99 -9.17 13.23
C LYS A 91 -7.86 -8.32 13.81
N ALA A 92 -6.70 -8.23 13.15
CA ALA A 92 -5.56 -7.45 13.64
C ALA A 92 -5.81 -5.94 13.63
N ILE A 93 -6.64 -5.43 12.71
CA ILE A 93 -6.86 -3.98 12.54
C ILE A 93 -8.26 -3.54 12.98
N HIS A 94 -9.14 -4.47 13.37
CA HIS A 94 -10.54 -4.18 13.68
C HIS A 94 -11.27 -3.42 12.55
N CYS A 95 -10.89 -3.65 11.29
CA CYS A 95 -11.53 -3.00 10.15
C CYS A 95 -12.72 -3.82 9.64
N THR A 96 -13.66 -3.18 8.93
CA THR A 96 -14.69 -3.94 8.22
C THR A 96 -14.15 -4.42 6.87
N ASN A 97 -14.61 -5.60 6.44
CA ASN A 97 -14.26 -6.16 5.13
C ASN A 97 -14.59 -5.21 3.98
N HIS A 98 -15.70 -4.46 4.09
CA HIS A 98 -16.18 -3.58 3.04
C HIS A 98 -15.22 -2.42 2.80
N GLU A 99 -14.80 -1.72 3.85
CA GLU A 99 -13.85 -0.60 3.77
C GLU A 99 -12.51 -1.06 3.19
N LEU A 100 -12.02 -2.22 3.62
CA LEU A 100 -10.75 -2.78 3.13
C LEU A 100 -10.79 -3.03 1.61
N ILE A 101 -11.87 -3.63 1.12
CA ILE A 101 -12.04 -3.95 -0.30
C ILE A 101 -12.21 -2.67 -1.13
N GLU A 102 -12.93 -1.68 -0.63
CA GLU A 102 -13.10 -0.40 -1.31
C GLU A 102 -11.76 0.31 -1.49
N ILE A 103 -10.98 0.45 -0.41
CA ILE A 103 -9.66 1.08 -0.46
C ILE A 103 -8.71 0.27 -1.35
N GLN A 104 -8.75 -1.06 -1.30
CA GLN A 104 -7.98 -1.91 -2.21
C GLN A 104 -8.28 -1.57 -3.68
N ARG A 105 -9.56 -1.51 -4.07
CA ARG A 105 -9.96 -1.16 -5.44
C ARG A 105 -9.47 0.21 -5.86
N ASN A 106 -9.55 1.19 -4.96
CA ASN A 106 -9.07 2.55 -5.23
C ASN A 106 -7.55 2.56 -5.47
N ILE A 107 -6.78 1.84 -4.65
CA ILE A 107 -5.33 1.70 -4.83
C ILE A 107 -5.01 1.05 -6.18
N GLU A 108 -5.72 -0.02 -6.55
CA GLU A 108 -5.51 -0.71 -7.83
C GLU A 108 -5.82 0.21 -9.03
N GLN A 109 -6.90 0.99 -8.96
CA GLN A 109 -7.26 1.95 -10.00
C GLN A 109 -6.22 3.06 -10.14
N ILE A 110 -5.76 3.62 -9.02
CA ILE A 110 -4.70 4.63 -9.01
C ILE A 110 -3.44 4.01 -9.59
N PHE A 111 -3.00 2.86 -9.09
CA PHE A 111 -1.79 2.21 -9.59
C PHE A 111 -1.85 1.95 -11.11
N GLN A 112 -3.00 1.49 -11.62
CA GLN A 112 -3.21 1.27 -13.07
C GLN A 112 -3.11 2.55 -13.89
N SER A 113 -3.43 3.72 -13.34
CA SER A 113 -3.28 5.00 -14.05
C SER A 113 -1.80 5.36 -14.27
N TYR A 114 -0.92 4.94 -13.36
CA TYR A 114 0.53 5.17 -13.43
C TYR A 114 1.28 4.10 -14.22
N VAL A 115 0.72 2.90 -14.38
CA VAL A 115 1.36 1.87 -15.20
C VAL A 115 1.31 2.31 -16.67
N PRO A 116 2.45 2.54 -17.33
CA PRO A 116 2.43 2.83 -18.75
C PRO A 116 1.81 1.64 -19.48
N LYS A 117 0.72 1.90 -20.22
CA LYS A 117 0.12 0.89 -21.10
C LYS A 117 1.24 0.33 -21.97
N LYS A 118 1.50 -0.98 -21.90
CA LYS A 118 2.49 -1.64 -22.77
C LYS A 118 2.23 -1.17 -24.19
N VAL A 119 3.14 -0.35 -24.73
CA VAL A 119 3.12 -0.03 -26.15
C VAL A 119 3.27 -1.36 -26.87
N PRO A 120 2.36 -1.75 -27.78
CA PRO A 120 2.53 -2.98 -28.53
C PRO A 120 3.90 -2.92 -29.19
N ALA A 121 4.72 -3.95 -28.98
CA ALA A 121 6.07 -4.02 -29.54
C ALA A 121 5.96 -3.83 -31.06
N THR A 122 6.27 -2.63 -31.53
CA THR A 122 6.42 -2.38 -32.96
C THR A 122 7.59 -3.24 -33.39
N LYS A 123 7.29 -4.24 -34.25
CA LYS A 123 8.31 -5.08 -34.87
C LYS A 123 9.38 -4.16 -35.44
N ARG A 124 10.58 -4.17 -34.85
CA ARG A 124 11.73 -3.48 -35.44
C ARG A 124 11.89 -4.07 -36.85
N PRO A 125 11.90 -3.26 -37.92
CA PRO A 125 12.23 -3.79 -39.23
C PRO A 125 13.67 -4.30 -39.14
N CYS A 126 13.86 -5.60 -39.36
CA CYS A 126 15.18 -6.17 -39.59
C CYS A 126 15.73 -5.47 -40.83
N LEU A 127 16.72 -4.59 -40.65
CA LEU A 127 17.51 -4.09 -41.77
C LEU A 127 18.37 -5.27 -42.25
N TYR A 128 18.05 -5.78 -43.43
CA TYR A 128 18.89 -6.68 -44.22
C TYR A 128 19.96 -5.87 -44.94
#